data_AF-Q3S2B0-F1
#
_entry.id   AF-Q3S2B0-F1
#
_cell.length_a   1.000
_cell.length_b   1.000
_cell.length_c   1.000
_cell.angle_alpha   90.00
_cell.angle_beta   90.00
_cell.angle_gamma   90.00
#
_symmetry.space_group_name_H-M   'P 1'
#
loop_
_entity.id
_entity.type
_entity.pdbx_description
1 polymer ?
#
loop_
_entity_poly.entity_id
_entity_poly.type
_entity_poly.pdbx_seq_one_letter_code
_entity_poly.pdbx_strand_id
1 'polypeptide(L)' 'QLLGFILAFLGWIGAIVSTALLQWKIYSYAGDNIVTAQAIYEGLWMSCVSQSTGQIQCKVFDSLLN' A
#
# COMPACT_ATOMS: atom_id res chain seq x y z
N GLN A 1 -26.92 -22.89 -5.10
CA GLN A 1 -27.11 -21.44 -5.37
C GLN A 1 -26.60 -20.59 -4.21
N LEU A 2 -27.00 -20.84 -2.95
CA LEU A 2 -26.52 -20.09 -1.78
C LEU A 2 -24.99 -20.03 -1.62
N LEU A 3 -24.29 -21.15 -1.85
CA LEU A 3 -22.83 -21.19 -1.80
C LEU A 3 -22.16 -20.20 -2.76
N GLY A 4 -22.70 -20.06 -3.99
CA GLY A 4 -22.19 -19.14 -5.00
C GLY A 4 -22.37 -17.67 -4.60
N PHE A 5 -23.50 -17.33 -3.97
CA PHE A 5 -23.71 -15.99 -3.42
C PHE A 5 -22.71 -15.68 -2.30
N ILE A 6 -22.49 -16.60 -1.36
CA ILE A 6 -21.54 -16.40 -0.26
C ILE A 6 -20.12 -16.19 -0.80
N LEU A 7 -19.69 -17.02 -1.77
CA LEU A 7 -18.37 -16.85 -2.40
C LEU A 7 -18.25 -15.52 -3.15
N ALA A 8 -19.30 -15.09 -3.87
CA ALA A 8 -19.31 -13.81 -4.57
C ALA A 8 -19.21 -12.63 -3.61
N PHE A 9 -19.95 -12.65 -2.50
CA PHE A 9 -19.88 -11.62 -1.46
C PHE A 9 -18.51 -11.58 -0.79
N LEU A 10 -17.92 -12.73 -0.47
CA LEU A 10 -16.57 -12.81 0.09
C LEU A 10 -15.52 -12.26 -0.88
N GLY A 11 -15.62 -12.60 -2.17
CA GLY A 11 -14.74 -12.06 -3.21
C GLY A 11 -14.87 -10.55 -3.36
N TRP A 12 -16.10 -10.03 -3.31
CA TRP A 12 -16.37 -8.59 -3.33
C TRP A 12 -15.71 -7.87 -2.15
N ILE A 13 -15.88 -8.38 -0.93
CA ILE A 13 -15.28 -7.80 0.27
C ILE A 13 -13.75 -7.86 0.17
N GLY A 14 -13.19 -8.98 -0.29
CA GLY A 14 -11.75 -9.14 -0.50
C GLY A 14 -11.18 -8.13 -1.50
N ALA A 15 -11.92 -7.79 -2.56
CA ALA A 15 -11.51 -6.77 -3.53
C ALA A 15 -11.51 -5.34 -2.95
N ILE A 16 -12.47 -5.02 -2.08
CA ILE A 16 -12.47 -3.73 -1.37
C ILE A 16 -11.29 -3.66 -0.41
N VAL A 17 -11.06 -4.73 0.36
CA VAL A 17 -9.94 -4.78 1.31
C VAL A 17 -8.60 -4.70 0.60
N SER A 18 -8.42 -5.42 -0.52
CA SER A 18 -7.19 -5.37 -1.30
C SER A 18 -6.92 -3.96 -1.82
N THR A 19 -7.93 -3.26 -2.35
CA THR A 19 -7.76 -1.88 -2.83
C THR A 19 -7.41 -0.90 -1.70
N ALA A 20 -7.96 -1.05 -0.49
CA ALA A 20 -7.64 -0.20 0.64
C ALA A 20 -6.24 -0.45 1.25
N LEU A 21 -5.65 -1.63 1.03
CA LEU A 21 -4.35 -2.00 1.58
C LEU A 21 -3.20 -1.23 0.91
N LEU A 22 -2.19 -0.89 1.71
CA LEU A 22 -0.96 -0.20 1.33
C LEU A 22 0.15 -1.13 0.81
N GLN A 23 -0.11 -2.43 0.71
CA GLN A 23 0.91 -3.46 0.46
C GLN A 23 0.95 -3.94 -0.99
N TRP A 24 0.51 -3.13 -1.94
CA TRP A 24 0.53 -3.50 -3.36
C TRP A 24 1.95 -3.63 -3.89
N LYS A 25 2.83 -2.74 -3.45
CA LYS A 25 4.23 -2.74 -3.85
C LYS A 25 5.11 -2.32 -2.69
N ILE A 26 6.08 -3.18 -2.35
CA ILE A 26 7.00 -2.95 -1.24
C ILE A 26 8.39 -2.76 -1.82
N TYR A 27 9.05 -1.69 -1.43
CA TYR A 27 10.43 -1.40 -1.81
C TYR A 27 11.22 -1.09 -0.58
N SER A 28 12.39 -1.71 -0.48
CA SER A 28 13.39 -1.37 0.50
C SER A 28 14.51 -0.64 -0.25
N TYR A 29 14.53 0.68 -0.15
CA TYR A 29 15.61 1.47 -0.72
C TYR A 29 16.74 1.55 0.31
N ALA A 30 17.83 0.84 0.04
CA ALA A 30 19.10 0.97 0.75
C ALA A 30 20.06 1.72 -0.18
N GLY A 31 19.91 3.05 -0.23
CA GLY A 31 20.92 3.89 -0.89
C GLY A 31 22.24 3.81 -0.11
N ASP A 32 23.36 4.07 -0.80
CA ASP A 32 24.76 4.02 -0.34
C ASP A 32 25.09 4.84 0.94
N ASN A 33 24.09 5.52 1.50
CA ASN A 33 24.17 6.29 2.74
C ASN A 33 23.11 5.80 3.74
N ILE A 34 23.56 5.35 4.92
CA ILE A 34 22.75 4.86 6.06
C ILE A 34 21.58 5.80 6.47
N VAL A 35 21.66 7.08 6.11
CA VAL A 35 20.66 8.12 6.40
C VAL A 35 19.40 8.02 5.52
N THR A 36 19.45 7.32 4.38
CA THR A 36 18.31 7.17 3.45
C THR A 36 17.88 5.71 3.26
N ALA A 37 18.12 4.84 4.25
CA ALA A 37 17.46 3.54 4.27
C ALA A 37 15.95 3.76 4.50
N GLN A 38 15.15 3.59 3.46
CA GLN A 38 13.70 3.84 3.49
C GLN A 38 12.94 2.59 3.05
N ALA A 39 12.03 2.11 3.90
CA ALA A 39 11.06 1.10 3.52
C ALA A 39 9.80 1.81 3.01
N ILE A 40 9.56 1.72 1.71
CA ILE A 40 8.43 2.35 1.03
C ILE A 40 7.36 1.27 0.80
N TYR A 41 6.17 1.53 1.31
CA TYR A 41 4.96 0.76 1.10
C TYR A 41 4.04 1.56 0.19
N GLU A 42 3.97 1.19 -1.08
CA GLU A 42 3.06 1.80 -2.04
C GLU A 42 1.77 0.97 -2.11
N GLY A 43 0.66 1.60 -1.70
CA GLY A 43 -0.69 1.15 -1.98
C GLY A 43 -1.19 1.67 -3.32
N LEU A 44 -2.47 1.43 -3.60
CA LEU A 44 -3.09 1.93 -4.83
C LEU A 44 -3.37 3.45 -4.79
N TRP A 45 -3.66 3.99 -3.60
CA TRP A 45 -4.10 5.38 -3.41
C TRP A 45 -3.14 6.23 -2.58
N MET A 46 -2.24 5.59 -1.85
CA MET A 46 -1.27 6.26 -0.98
C MET A 46 0.03 5.49 -0.92
N SER A 47 1.12 6.21 -0.66
CA SER A 47 2.44 5.65 -0.38
C SER A 47 2.86 6.06 1.03
N CYS A 48 3.35 5.10 1.80
CA CYS A 48 3.94 5.34 3.12
C CYS A 48 5.42 5.00 3.07
N VAL A 49 6.28 5.92 3.49
CA VAL A 49 7.72 5.69 3.62
C VAL A 49 8.12 5.71 5.09
N SER A 50 8.80 4.64 5.53
CA SER A 50 9.39 4.51 6.85
C SER A 50 10.90 4.74 6.75
N GLN A 51 11.40 5.84 7.33
CA GLN A 51 12.81 6.22 7.28
C GLN A 51 13.53 5.87 8.59
N SER A 52 14.85 5.58 8.51
CA SER A 52 15.70 5.24 9.67
C SER A 52 15.79 6.36 10.74
N THR A 53 15.37 7.58 10.42
CA THR A 53 15.23 8.71 11.36
C THR A 53 13.99 8.61 12.25
N GLY A 54 13.19 7.54 12.14
CA GLY A 54 12.00 7.30 12.95
C GLY A 54 10.75 8.02 12.47
N GLN A 55 10.82 8.73 11.34
CA GLN A 55 9.68 9.40 10.74
C GLN A 55 8.98 8.51 9.70
N ILE A 56 7.68 8.29 9.92
CA ILE A 56 6.78 7.65 8.96
C ILE A 56 6.05 8.77 8.23
N GLN A 57 6.25 8.85 6.92
CA GLN A 57 5.61 9.85 6.06
C GLN A 57 4.66 9.14 5.11
N CYS A 58 3.36 9.26 5.34
CA CYS A 58 2.33 8.76 4.44
C CYS A 58 1.83 9.91 3.57
N LYS A 59 1.88 9.72 2.26
CA LYS A 59 1.43 10.68 1.25
C LYS A 59 0.40 10.00 0.36
N VAL A 60 -0.80 10.58 0.28
CA VAL A 60 -1.79 10.21 -0.72
C VAL A 60 -1.25 10.67 -2.08
N PHE A 61 -1.43 9.86 -3.12
CA PHE A 61 -1.05 10.28 -4.46
C PHE A 61 -1.99 11.42 -4.89
N ASP A 62 -1.48 12.65 -4.96
CA ASP A 62 -2.25 13.85 -5.32
C ASP A 62 -2.67 13.84 -6.81
N SER A 63 -2.06 12.99 -7.63
CA SER A 63 -2.18 13.02 -9.09
C SER A 63 -2.57 11.66 -9.69
N LEU A 64 -3.86 11.34 -9.65
CA LEU A 64 -4.50 10.60 -10.77
C LEU A 64 -5.01 11.56 -11.86
N LEU A 65 -4.82 12.87 -11.67
CA LEU A 65 -5.23 13.94 -12.58
C LEU A 65 -4.12 14.98 -12.82
N ASN A 66 -3.08 14.58 -13.54
CA ASN A 66 -2.29 15.48 -14.40
C ASN A 66 -1.91 14.75 -15.67
#